data_AF-A0A1G6AX72-F1
#
_entry.id   AF-A0A1G6AX72-F1
#
_cell.length_a   1.000
_cell.length_b   1.000
_cell.length_c   1.000
_cell.angle_alpha   90.00
_cell.angle_beta   90.00
_cell.angle_gamma   90.00
#
_symmetry.space_group_name_H-M   'P 1'
#
loop_
_entity.id
_entity.type
_entity.pdbx_description
1 polymer ?
#
loop_
_entity_poly.entity_id
_entity_poly.type
_entity_poly.pdbx_seq_one_letter_code
_entity_poly.pdbx_strand_id
1 'polypeptide(L)'
;MELWSVFELMFTAQGPSEWSHWPFGPTFVGSWLNMLTKFIFIGLVLALMMYMLRYLFGPGGPMREEPEMGEEQKVELAVELLRRRMEQGRIDALEFERIKKLLQP
;
A
#
# COMPACT_ATOMS: atom_id res chain seq x y z
N MET A 1 -8.01 -44.49 -28.02
CA MET A 1 -6.59 -44.15 -27.78
C MET A 1 -6.18 -42.85 -28.50
N GLU A 2 -7.12 -41.92 -28.74
CA GLU A 2 -6.90 -40.69 -29.53
C GLU A 2 -6.74 -39.43 -28.65
N LEU A 3 -7.30 -39.43 -27.44
CA LEU A 3 -7.27 -38.26 -26.56
C LEU A 3 -5.88 -38.03 -25.96
N TRP A 4 -5.15 -39.10 -25.67
CA TRP A 4 -3.79 -39.03 -25.14
C TRP A 4 -2.79 -38.50 -26.17
N SER A 5 -2.96 -38.84 -27.45
CA SER A 5 -2.12 -38.34 -28.54
C SER A 5 -2.39 -36.87 -28.86
N VAL A 6 -3.64 -36.40 -28.76
CA VAL A 6 -3.96 -34.96 -28.87
C VAL A 6 -3.42 -34.16 -27.69
N PHE A 7 -3.46 -34.73 -26.48
CA PHE A 7 -2.88 -34.11 -25.29
C PHE A 7 -1.35 -34.01 -25.41
N GLU A 8 -0.70 -35.11 -25.80
CA GLU A 8 0.75 -35.14 -26.14
C GLU A 8 1.09 -34.11 -27.23
N LEU A 9 0.29 -34.00 -28.29
CA LEU A 9 0.49 -33.03 -29.37
C LEU A 9 0.37 -31.58 -28.86
N MET A 10 -0.58 -31.28 -27.97
CA MET A 10 -0.73 -29.94 -27.37
C MET A 10 0.44 -29.57 -26.45
N PHE A 11 1.04 -30.54 -25.75
CA PHE A 11 2.23 -30.32 -24.93
C PHE A 11 3.53 -30.30 -25.74
N THR A 12 3.60 -31.01 -26.86
CA THR A 12 4.80 -31.08 -27.73
C THR A 12 4.81 -30.03 -28.85
N ALA A 13 3.67 -29.45 -29.22
CA ALA A 13 3.56 -28.34 -30.18
C ALA A 13 3.92 -26.96 -29.58
N GLN A 14 4.81 -26.93 -28.60
CA GLN A 14 5.51 -25.71 -28.20
C GLN A 14 6.60 -25.46 -29.26
N GLY A 15 6.20 -24.96 -30.45
CA GLY A 15 7.16 -24.33 -31.37
C GLY A 15 7.99 -23.27 -30.63
N PRO A 16 9.15 -22.83 -31.15
CA PRO A 16 10.05 -21.93 -30.43
C PRO A 16 9.25 -20.72 -29.94
N SER A 17 8.92 -20.72 -28.64
CA SER A 17 7.99 -19.74 -28.11
C SER A 17 8.67 -18.40 -28.22
N GLU A 18 7.96 -17.33 -28.60
CA GLU A 18 8.54 -15.98 -28.57
C GLU A 18 9.05 -15.61 -27.16
N TRP A 19 8.57 -16.35 -26.15
CA TRP A 19 8.98 -16.34 -24.76
C TRP A 19 10.28 -17.10 -24.45
N SER A 20 10.87 -17.81 -25.41
CA SER A 20 12.16 -18.53 -25.26
C SER A 20 13.34 -17.59 -25.06
N HIS A 21 13.22 -16.33 -25.50
CA HIS A 21 14.21 -15.27 -25.26
C HIS A 21 14.03 -14.58 -23.90
N TRP A 22 12.96 -14.87 -23.18
CA TRP A 22 12.78 -14.33 -21.84
C TRP A 22 13.92 -14.81 -20.94
N PRO A 23 14.67 -13.91 -20.28
CA PRO A 23 15.86 -14.29 -19.51
C PRO A 23 15.53 -15.19 -18.30
N PHE A 24 14.24 -15.42 -18.03
CA PHE A 24 13.75 -16.26 -16.94
C PHE A 24 13.19 -17.63 -17.40
N GLY A 25 13.24 -17.99 -18.68
CA GLY A 25 12.78 -19.29 -19.20
C GLY A 25 13.57 -20.51 -18.72
N PRO A 26 13.12 -21.74 -19.07
CA PRO A 26 13.82 -23.00 -18.78
C PRO A 26 15.11 -23.08 -19.60
N THR A 27 16.19 -22.50 -19.07
CA THR A 27 17.52 -22.67 -19.63
C THR A 27 18.08 -24.03 -19.22
N PHE A 28 18.38 -24.87 -20.21
CA PHE A 28 18.96 -26.20 -20.04
C PHE A 28 20.37 -26.19 -19.38
N VAL A 29 21.01 -25.02 -19.28
CA VAL A 29 22.37 -24.89 -18.75
C VAL A 29 22.32 -24.37 -17.32
N GLY A 30 22.50 -25.31 -16.39
CA GLY A 30 22.46 -25.12 -14.95
C GLY A 30 23.58 -24.24 -14.42
N SER A 31 23.28 -22.96 -14.22
CA SER A 31 24.06 -22.12 -13.33
C SER A 31 23.17 -21.73 -12.15
N TRP A 32 23.48 -22.24 -10.96
CA TRP A 32 22.89 -21.80 -9.69
C TRP A 32 22.94 -20.27 -9.55
N LEU A 33 23.92 -19.65 -10.20
CA LEU A 33 24.11 -18.21 -10.34
C LEU A 33 22.94 -17.56 -11.11
N ASN A 34 22.47 -18.17 -12.20
CA ASN A 34 21.25 -17.72 -12.88
C ASN A 34 20.06 -17.79 -11.93
N MET A 35 19.83 -18.92 -11.26
CA MET A 35 18.74 -19.04 -10.27
C MET A 35 18.81 -17.94 -9.20
N LEU A 36 19.99 -17.70 -8.61
CA LEU A 36 20.20 -16.66 -7.61
C LEU A 36 19.87 -15.26 -8.15
N THR A 37 20.34 -14.92 -9.36
CA THR A 37 20.02 -13.62 -9.97
C THR A 37 18.52 -13.43 -10.20
N LYS A 38 17.77 -14.51 -10.53
CA LYS A 38 16.30 -14.43 -10.62
C LYS A 38 15.68 -14.06 -9.28
N PHE A 39 16.10 -14.69 -8.19
CA PHE A 39 15.59 -14.39 -6.85
C PHE A 39 15.95 -12.98 -6.39
N ILE A 40 17.18 -12.53 -6.65
CA ILE A 40 17.60 -11.15 -6.34
C ILE A 40 16.76 -10.15 -7.13
N PHE A 41 16.55 -10.39 -8.43
CA PHE A 41 15.72 -9.52 -9.26
C PHE A 41 14.27 -9.45 -8.75
N ILE A 42 13.65 -10.60 -8.46
CA ILE A 42 12.31 -10.66 -7.89
C ILE A 42 12.26 -9.92 -6.55
N GLY A 43 13.26 -10.16 -5.68
CA GLY A 43 13.37 -9.49 -4.38
C GLY A 43 13.49 -7.97 -4.52
N LEU A 44 14.27 -7.47 -5.50
CA LEU A 44 14.40 -6.05 -5.79
C LEU A 44 13.09 -5.44 -6.26
N VAL A 45 12.37 -6.11 -7.17
CA VAL A 45 11.06 -5.65 -7.65
C VAL A 45 10.05 -5.60 -6.49
N LEU A 46 10.00 -6.64 -5.66
CA LEU A 46 9.12 -6.67 -4.48
C LEU A 46 9.50 -5.58 -3.47
N ALA A 47 10.78 -5.37 -3.21
CA ALA A 47 11.27 -4.31 -2.33
C ALA A 47 10.90 -2.93 -2.89
N LEU A 48 11.04 -2.72 -4.19
CA LEU A 48 10.63 -1.48 -4.87
C LEU A 48 9.12 -1.26 -4.75
N MET A 49 8.30 -2.29 -4.96
CA MET A 49 6.85 -2.21 -4.80
C MET A 49 6.47 -1.87 -3.35
N MET A 50 7.06 -2.56 -2.36
CA MET A 50 6.84 -2.27 -0.95
C MET A 50 7.26 -0.84 -0.60
N TYR A 51 8.41 -0.39 -1.10
CA TYR A 51 8.87 0.98 -0.92
C TYR A 51 7.90 1.99 -1.53
N MET A 52 7.44 1.75 -2.75
CA MET A 52 6.50 2.65 -3.43
C MET A 52 5.16 2.71 -2.67
N LEU A 53 4.63 1.57 -2.22
CA LEU A 53 3.41 1.54 -1.41
C LEU A 53 3.61 2.25 -0.06
N ARG A 54 4.76 2.03 0.59
CA ARG A 54 5.12 2.72 1.83
C ARG A 54 5.29 4.22 1.64
N TYR A 55 5.86 4.66 0.53
CA TYR A 55 6.02 6.07 0.20
C TYR A 55 4.68 6.73 -0.12
N LEU A 56 3.86 6.07 -0.94
CA LEU A 56 2.63 6.64 -1.47
C LEU A 56 1.48 6.63 -0.46
N PHE A 57 1.36 5.55 0.32
CA PHE A 57 0.26 5.31 1.27
C PHE A 57 0.72 5.21 2.73
N GLY A 58 2.02 5.27 3.02
CA GLY A 58 2.52 5.31 4.39
C GLY A 58 2.20 6.63 5.13
N PRO A 59 2.63 6.78 6.39
CA PRO A 59 2.44 8.00 7.15
C PRO A 59 3.14 9.16 6.43
N GLY A 60 2.38 10.19 6.09
CA GLY A 60 2.86 11.33 5.29
C GLY A 60 2.93 11.08 3.77
N GLY A 61 2.38 9.97 3.27
CA GLY A 61 2.32 9.70 1.84
C GLY A 61 1.35 10.64 1.09
N PRO A 62 1.65 11.03 -0.16
CA PRO A 62 0.87 12.03 -0.91
C PRO A 62 -0.52 11.53 -1.33
N MET A 63 -0.73 10.21 -1.42
CA MET A 63 -2.05 9.62 -1.71
C MET A 63 -2.73 9.10 -0.44
N ARG A 64 -2.11 9.31 0.73
CA ARG A 64 -2.80 9.08 1.98
C ARG A 64 -3.77 10.24 2.17
N GLU A 65 -5.05 9.96 2.01
CA GLU A 65 -6.11 10.82 2.53
C GLU A 65 -5.75 11.14 3.98
N GLU A 66 -5.82 12.43 4.35
CA GLU A 66 -5.52 12.86 5.72
C GLU A 66 -6.19 11.89 6.66
N PRO A 67 -5.46 11.29 7.63
CA PRO A 67 -6.12 10.38 8.56
C PRO A 67 -7.28 11.18 9.12
N GLU A 68 -8.51 10.71 8.86
CA GLU A 68 -9.68 11.32 9.46
C GLU A 68 -9.36 11.34 10.95
N MET A 69 -8.99 12.51 11.49
CA MET A 69 -8.75 12.63 12.91
C MET A 69 -9.99 12.05 13.55
N GLY A 70 -9.82 10.97 14.33
CA GLY A 70 -10.94 10.33 14.99
C GLY A 70 -11.76 11.43 15.67
N GLU A 71 -13.08 11.34 15.63
CA GLU A 71 -13.93 12.44 16.10
C GLU A 71 -13.53 12.91 17.51
N GLU A 72 -13.08 11.99 18.36
CA GLU A 72 -12.49 12.27 19.68
C GLU A 72 -11.29 13.25 19.63
N GLN A 73 -10.32 13.05 18.72
CA GLN A 73 -9.16 13.93 18.56
C GLN A 73 -9.56 15.31 18.02
N LYS A 74 -10.56 15.37 17.11
CA LYS A 74 -11.10 16.64 16.61
C LYS A 74 -11.78 17.43 17.73
N VAL A 75 -12.55 16.74 18.58
CA VAL A 75 -13.25 17.31 19.73
C VAL A 75 -12.24 17.81 20.76
N GLU A 76 -11.20 17.05 21.07
CA GLU A 76 -10.17 17.46 22.04
C GLU A 76 -9.43 18.72 21.59
N LEU A 77 -8.99 18.78 20.33
CA LEU A 77 -8.35 19.96 19.75
C LEU A 77 -9.30 21.18 19.72
N ALA A 78 -10.57 20.96 19.39
CA ALA A 78 -11.57 22.02 19.39
C ALA A 78 -11.83 22.58 20.81
N VAL A 79 -11.91 21.71 21.82
CA VAL A 79 -12.07 22.10 23.23
C VAL A 79 -10.83 22.85 23.74
N GLU A 80 -9.62 22.43 23.35
CA GLU A 80 -8.40 23.16 23.73
C GLU A 80 -8.34 24.56 23.08
N LEU A 81 -8.72 24.68 21.80
CA LEU A 81 -8.84 25.96 21.12
C LEU A 81 -9.87 26.87 21.78
N LEU A 82 -11.02 26.32 22.18
CA LEU A 82 -12.05 27.04 22.95
C LEU A 82 -11.50 27.53 24.29
N ARG A 83 -10.75 26.68 25.01
CA ARG A 83 -10.14 27.06 26.29
C ARG A 83 -9.18 28.23 26.13
N ARG A 84 -8.32 28.20 25.10
CA ARG A 84 -7.39 29.32 24.81
C ARG A 84 -8.14 30.61 24.47
N ARG A 85 -9.27 30.53 23.76
CA ARG A 85 -10.09 31.72 23.45
C ARG A 85 -10.76 32.32 24.69
N MET A 86 -11.16 31.46 25.64
CA MET A 86 -11.68 31.89 26.94
C MET A 86 -10.59 32.58 27.77
N GLU A 87 -9.38 32.01 27.82
CA GLU A 87 -8.23 32.62 28.51
C GLU A 87 -7.81 33.97 27.89
N GLN A 88 -8.02 34.14 26.58
CA GLN A 88 -7.82 35.42 25.89
C GLN A 88 -8.96 36.42 26.09
N GLY A 89 -10.00 36.08 26.85
CA GLY A 89 -11.16 36.94 27.10
C GLY A 89 -12.04 37.21 25.87
N ARG A 90 -11.92 36.37 24.82
CA ARG A 90 -12.70 36.53 23.57
C ARG A 90 -14.09 35.89 23.64
N ILE A 91 -14.32 35.03 24.62
CA ILE A 91 -15.60 34.34 24.87
C ILE A 91 -15.83 34.26 26.37
N ASP A 92 -17.10 34.32 26.75
CA ASP A 92 -17.54 34.24 28.14
C ASP A 92 -17.60 32.78 28.64
N ALA A 93 -17.55 32.57 29.95
CA ALA A 93 -17.56 31.25 30.58
C ALA A 93 -18.85 30.47 30.28
N LEU A 94 -20.00 31.17 30.22
CA LEU A 94 -21.30 30.57 29.86
C LEU A 94 -21.35 30.10 28.40
N GLU A 95 -20.65 30.81 27.53
CA GLU A 95 -20.57 30.49 26.10
C GLU A 95 -19.64 29.29 25.86
N PHE A 96 -18.54 29.22 26.59
CA PHE A 96 -17.62 28.07 26.59
C PHE A 96 -18.33 26.77 26.98
N GLU A 97 -19.08 26.75 28.10
CA GLU A 97 -19.77 25.53 28.54
C GLU A 97 -20.85 25.07 27.55
N ARG A 98 -21.58 26.01 26.96
CA ARG A 98 -22.60 25.70 25.95
C ARG A 98 -21.99 25.03 24.72
N ILE A 99 -20.91 25.59 24.20
CA ILE A 99 -20.24 25.07 23.00
C ILE A 99 -19.57 23.73 23.32
N LYS A 100 -18.90 23.60 24.47
CA LYS A 100 -18.30 22.33 24.92
C LYS A 100 -19.32 21.20 24.98
N LYS A 101 -20.53 21.47 25.49
CA LYS A 101 -21.62 20.48 25.58
C LYS A 101 -22.16 20.04 24.21
N LEU A 102 -22.07 20.90 23.20
CA LEU A 102 -22.47 20.55 21.82
C LEU A 102 -21.42 19.72 21.09
N LEU A 103 -20.16 19.80 21.52
CA LEU A 103 -19.03 19.06 20.94
C LEU A 103 -18.86 17.64 21.52
N GLN A 104 -19.44 17.34 22.67
CA GLN A 104 -19.54 15.99 23.21
C GLN A 104 -20.93 15.42 22.89
N PRO A 105 -21.07 14.56 21.85
CA PRO A 105 -22.35 13.94 21.50
C PRO A 105 -22.87 12.99 22.59
#